data_AF-A0A7X7LRC8-F1
#
_entry.id   AF-A0A7X7LRC8-F1
#
_cell.length_a   1.000
_cell.length_b   1.000
_cell.length_c   1.000
_cell.angle_alpha   90.00
_cell.angle_beta   90.00
_cell.angle_gamma   90.00
#
_symmetry.space_group_name_H-M   'P 1'
#
loop_
_entity.id
_entity.type
_entity.pdbx_description
1 polymer ?
#
loop_
_entity_poly.entity_id
_entity_poly.type
_entity_poly.pdbx_seq_one_letter_code
_entity_poly.pdbx_strand_id
1 'polypeptide(L)'
;TIKVDDVESIIEKLTLERDENEIALSNLIDTKVKTPDIPESIFNAKYREYSDRLKVLTAEINKLELEHVKNYDTKKRMDKIGEILGKKNLVIDELDSEILSTFIYKMISVSPNEIVYCIAGTKNYSDNEFKERRFEFLKTEPIIVETYHAPDGLAKMLYRVVVI
;
A
#
# COMPACT_ATOMS: atom_id res chain seq x y z
N THR A 1 5.61 6.82 12.93
CA THR A 1 6.01 6.84 11.51
C THR A 1 7.08 5.79 11.35
N ILE A 2 6.76 4.62 10.80
CA ILE A 2 7.78 3.63 10.42
C ILE A 2 8.55 4.29 9.27
N LYS A 3 9.86 4.53 9.43
CA LYS A 3 10.64 5.15 8.36
C LYS A 3 10.77 4.11 7.24
N VAL A 4 10.61 4.54 5.99
CA VAL A 4 10.72 3.68 4.81
C VAL A 4 12.04 2.88 4.84
N ASP A 5 13.10 3.52 5.32
CA ASP A 5 14.44 2.96 5.53
C ASP A 5 14.45 1.77 6.52
N ASP A 6 13.56 1.77 7.52
CA ASP A 6 13.47 0.68 8.51
C ASP A 6 12.88 -0.59 7.87
N VAL A 7 11.92 -0.45 6.94
CA VAL A 7 11.29 -1.59 6.25
C VAL A 7 12.25 -2.21 5.25
N GLU A 8 13.01 -1.39 4.52
CA GLU A 8 14.02 -1.86 3.56
C GLU A 8 15.11 -2.68 4.25
N SER A 9 15.63 -2.20 5.38
CA SER A 9 16.62 -2.94 6.18
C SER A 9 16.09 -4.29 6.69
N ILE A 10 14.81 -4.36 7.06
CA ILE A 10 14.18 -5.63 7.47
C ILE A 10 14.06 -6.60 6.29
N ILE A 11 13.66 -6.10 5.11
CA ILE A 11 13.58 -6.92 3.88
C ILE A 11 14.96 -7.48 3.52
N GLU A 12 16.01 -6.67 3.55
CA GLU A 12 17.38 -7.11 3.29
C GLU A 12 17.81 -8.22 4.26
N LYS A 13 17.54 -8.03 5.56
CA LYS A 13 17.88 -9.02 6.59
C LYS A 13 17.16 -10.35 6.38
N LEU A 14 15.85 -10.32 6.10
CA LEU A 14 15.07 -11.54 5.85
C LEU A 14 15.47 -12.22 4.55
N THR A 15 15.87 -11.45 3.54
CA THR A 15 16.40 -11.98 2.27
C THR A 15 17.71 -12.72 2.50
N LEU A 16 18.62 -12.16 3.29
CA LEU A 16 19.85 -12.85 3.68
C LEU A 16 19.56 -14.16 4.41
N GLU A 17 18.63 -14.15 5.37
CA GLU A 17 18.23 -15.35 6.12
C GLU A 17 17.62 -16.43 5.22
N ARG A 18 16.81 -16.02 4.22
CA ARG A 18 16.24 -16.92 3.21
C ARG A 18 17.35 -17.57 2.39
N ASP A 19 18.32 -16.79 1.92
CA ASP A 19 19.42 -17.27 1.09
C ASP A 19 20.32 -18.24 1.88
N GLU A 20 20.62 -17.94 3.14
CA GLU A 20 21.33 -18.86 4.04
C GLU A 20 20.57 -20.18 4.23
N ASN A 21 19.24 -20.13 4.38
CA ASN A 21 18.40 -21.30 4.55
C ASN A 21 18.30 -22.13 3.24
N GLU A 22 18.34 -21.49 2.07
CA GLU A 22 18.40 -22.16 0.77
C GLU A 22 19.75 -22.88 0.57
N ILE A 23 20.85 -22.22 0.95
CA ILE A 23 22.19 -22.84 0.96
C ILE A 23 22.20 -24.04 1.92
N ALA A 24 21.62 -23.93 3.11
CA ALA A 24 21.54 -25.02 4.08
C ALA A 24 20.73 -26.22 3.54
N LEU A 25 19.62 -25.95 2.84
CA LEU A 25 18.82 -26.97 2.18
C LEU A 25 19.59 -27.67 1.05
N SER A 26 20.30 -26.90 0.22
CA SER A 26 21.15 -27.44 -0.84
C SER A 26 22.26 -28.34 -0.28
N ASN A 27 22.94 -27.88 0.77
CA ASN A 27 23.97 -28.65 1.47
C ASN A 27 23.42 -29.94 2.09
N LEU A 28 22.19 -29.93 2.61
CA LEU A 28 21.52 -31.12 3.14
C LEU A 28 21.29 -32.17 2.04
N ILE A 29 20.84 -31.74 0.86
CA ILE A 29 20.64 -32.59 -0.32
C ILE A 29 21.97 -33.19 -0.77
N ASP A 30 23.00 -32.37 -0.93
CA ASP A 30 24.35 -32.81 -1.30
C ASP A 30 24.91 -33.84 -0.31
N THR A 31 24.67 -33.62 0.99
CA THR A 31 25.13 -34.52 2.05
C THR A 31 24.42 -35.88 1.97
N LYS A 32 23.12 -35.91 1.64
CA LYS A 32 22.38 -37.15 1.44
C LYS A 32 22.83 -37.91 0.20
N VAL A 33 23.19 -37.21 -0.87
CA VAL A 33 23.77 -37.82 -2.08
C VAL A 33 25.14 -38.44 -1.80
N LYS A 34 26.00 -37.71 -1.06
CA LYS A 34 27.36 -38.17 -0.72
C LYS A 34 27.39 -39.25 0.38
N THR A 35 26.38 -39.26 1.25
CA THR A 35 26.28 -40.19 2.39
C THR A 35 24.88 -40.84 2.42
N PRO A 36 24.66 -41.90 1.64
CA PRO A 36 23.33 -42.52 1.49
C PRO A 36 22.80 -43.13 2.79
N ASP A 37 23.69 -43.56 3.69
CA ASP A 37 23.38 -44.24 4.95
C ASP A 37 22.71 -43.33 6.00
N ILE A 38 22.60 -42.02 5.74
CA ILE A 38 21.87 -41.10 6.63
C ILE A 38 20.43 -41.60 6.77
N PRO A 39 19.93 -41.78 8.01
CA PRO A 39 18.55 -42.20 8.24
C PRO A 39 17.57 -41.25 7.56
N GLU A 40 16.66 -41.84 6.79
CA GLU A 40 15.68 -41.10 6.01
C GLU A 40 14.75 -40.26 6.90
N SER A 41 14.51 -40.69 8.13
CA SER A 41 13.79 -39.93 9.15
C SER A 41 14.49 -38.61 9.51
N ILE A 42 15.81 -38.62 9.65
CA ILE A 42 16.61 -37.43 10.01
C ILE A 42 16.66 -36.46 8.82
N PHE A 43 16.91 -37.00 7.62
CA PHE A 43 16.90 -36.20 6.40
C PHE A 43 15.55 -35.54 6.17
N ASN A 44 14.45 -36.31 6.22
CA ASN A 44 13.10 -35.80 5.97
C ASN A 44 12.64 -34.77 7.02
N ALA A 45 13.08 -34.90 8.26
CA ALA A 45 12.80 -33.92 9.31
C ALA A 45 13.49 -32.58 9.00
N LYS A 46 14.80 -32.61 8.69
CA LYS A 46 15.57 -31.40 8.37
C LYS A 46 15.16 -30.77 7.05
N TYR A 47 14.83 -31.59 6.05
CA TYR A 47 14.33 -31.12 4.76
C TYR A 47 13.01 -30.37 4.92
N ARG A 48 12.08 -30.90 5.73
CA ARG A 48 10.82 -30.21 6.05
C ARG A 48 11.05 -28.92 6.81
N GLU A 49 11.91 -28.94 7.83
CA GLU A 49 12.25 -27.75 8.63
C GLU A 49 12.73 -26.60 7.74
N TYR A 50 13.73 -26.85 6.88
CA TYR A 50 14.24 -25.82 5.96
C TYR A 50 13.22 -25.39 4.91
N SER A 51 12.44 -26.34 4.36
CA SER A 51 11.40 -26.03 3.36
C SER A 51 10.27 -25.18 3.93
N ASP A 52 9.82 -25.47 5.15
CA ASP A 52 8.78 -24.71 5.83
C ASP A 52 9.28 -23.32 6.22
N ARG A 53 10.54 -23.22 6.67
CA ARG A 53 11.17 -21.92 6.95
C ARG A 53 11.31 -21.07 5.68
N LEU A 54 11.67 -21.65 4.53
CA LEU A 54 11.67 -20.93 3.25
C LEU A 54 10.30 -20.36 2.92
N LYS A 55 9.23 -21.15 3.05
CA LYS A 55 7.86 -20.68 2.79
C LYS A 55 7.47 -19.50 3.67
N VAL A 56 7.79 -19.58 4.97
CA VAL A 56 7.50 -18.50 5.92
C VAL A 56 8.26 -17.23 5.56
N LEU A 57 9.57 -17.33 5.33
CA LEU A 57 10.43 -16.18 4.97
C LEU A 57 9.98 -15.54 3.66
N THR A 58 9.67 -16.33 2.62
CA THR A 58 9.17 -15.80 1.34
C THR A 58 7.84 -15.06 1.51
N ALA A 59 6.90 -15.62 2.28
CA ALA A 59 5.61 -14.96 2.52
C ALA A 59 5.77 -13.64 3.28
N GLU A 60 6.68 -13.59 4.25
CA GLU A 60 6.95 -12.38 5.04
C GLU A 60 7.65 -11.30 4.22
N ILE A 61 8.66 -11.66 3.42
CA ILE A 61 9.33 -10.74 2.49
C ILE A 61 8.31 -10.11 1.53
N ASN A 62 7.49 -10.93 0.85
CA ASN A 62 6.48 -10.42 -0.09
C ASN A 62 5.48 -9.46 0.57
N LYS A 63 5.11 -9.73 1.83
CA LYS A 63 4.22 -8.85 2.59
C LYS A 63 4.88 -7.50 2.87
N LEU A 64 6.14 -7.51 3.30
CA LEU A 64 6.90 -6.29 3.60
C LEU A 64 7.22 -5.48 2.34
N GLU A 65 7.54 -6.13 1.22
CA GLU A 65 7.73 -5.46 -0.08
C GLU A 65 6.46 -4.73 -0.53
N LEU A 66 5.30 -5.37 -0.40
CA LEU A 66 4.02 -4.72 -0.71
C LEU A 66 3.75 -3.51 0.20
N GLU A 67 4.12 -3.60 1.47
CA GLU A 67 4.01 -2.48 2.41
C GLU A 67 4.99 -1.35 2.08
N HIS A 68 6.23 -1.70 1.71
CA HIS A 68 7.26 -0.74 1.31
C HIS A 68 6.84 0.06 0.08
N VAL A 69 6.29 -0.59 -0.96
CA VAL A 69 5.75 0.08 -2.16
C VAL A 69 4.63 1.07 -1.78
N LYS A 70 3.68 0.64 -0.92
CA LYS A 70 2.59 1.51 -0.46
C LYS A 70 3.11 2.72 0.30
N ASN A 71 4.11 2.53 1.15
CA ASN A 71 4.72 3.62 1.93
C ASN A 71 5.47 4.60 1.03
N TYR A 72 6.17 4.11 0.01
CA TYR A 72 6.84 4.93 -0.98
C TYR A 72 5.83 5.79 -1.78
N ASP A 73 4.73 5.21 -2.25
CA ASP A 73 3.68 5.95 -2.97
C ASP A 73 3.05 7.04 -2.09
N THR A 74 2.77 6.75 -0.82
CA THR A 74 2.29 7.75 0.14
C THR A 74 3.31 8.87 0.34
N LYS A 75 4.59 8.54 0.52
CA LYS A 75 5.65 9.53 0.70
C LYS A 75 5.76 10.46 -0.52
N LYS A 76 5.82 9.89 -1.72
CA LYS A 76 5.85 10.64 -2.98
C LYS A 76 4.65 11.58 -3.13
N ARG A 77 3.46 11.11 -2.74
CA ARG A 77 2.25 11.96 -2.73
C ARG A 77 2.37 13.10 -1.72
N MET A 78 2.84 12.83 -0.51
CA MET A 78 3.04 13.86 0.53
C MET A 78 4.10 14.89 0.12
N ASP A 79 5.20 14.46 -0.50
CA ASP A 79 6.22 15.35 -1.02
C ASP A 79 5.65 16.27 -2.09
N LYS A 80 4.85 15.74 -3.02
CA LYS A 80 4.16 16.52 -4.05
C LYS A 80 3.13 17.50 -3.48
N ILE A 81 2.40 17.11 -2.43
CA ILE A 81 1.54 18.02 -1.68
C ILE A 81 2.36 19.16 -1.07
N GLY A 82 3.51 18.85 -0.45
CA GLY A 82 4.43 19.84 0.09
C GLY A 82 4.98 20.80 -0.96
N GLU A 83 5.35 20.29 -2.15
CA GLU A 83 5.79 21.09 -3.28
C GLU A 83 4.70 22.04 -3.79
N ILE A 84 3.45 21.55 -3.90
CA ILE A 84 2.32 22.39 -4.26
C ILE A 84 2.16 23.47 -3.18
N LEU A 85 1.89 23.11 -1.93
CA LEU A 85 1.65 24.07 -0.83
C LEU A 85 2.80 25.06 -0.61
N GLY A 86 4.04 24.70 -0.94
CA GLY A 86 5.22 25.56 -0.82
C GLY A 86 5.34 26.68 -1.86
N LYS A 87 4.52 26.68 -2.92
CA LYS A 87 4.52 27.77 -3.92
C LYS A 87 3.87 29.02 -3.31
N LYS A 88 4.72 30.01 -2.96
CA LYS A 88 4.38 31.27 -2.26
C LYS A 88 3.27 32.15 -2.87
N ASN A 89 2.85 31.89 -4.11
CA ASN A 89 1.81 32.65 -4.83
C ASN A 89 0.67 31.74 -5.33
N LEU A 90 0.29 30.70 -4.59
CA LEU A 90 -0.90 29.91 -4.92
C LEU A 90 -2.17 30.67 -4.56
N VAL A 91 -2.53 31.63 -5.42
CA VAL A 91 -3.96 31.77 -5.71
C VAL A 91 -4.26 30.60 -6.65
N ILE A 92 -4.79 29.51 -6.11
CA ILE A 92 -5.32 28.41 -6.94
C ILE A 92 -6.62 28.96 -7.55
N ASP A 93 -6.49 29.75 -8.62
CA ASP A 93 -7.65 30.23 -9.37
C ASP A 93 -8.30 29.09 -10.16
N GLU A 94 -7.50 28.10 -10.59
CA GLU A 94 -7.98 26.88 -11.24
C GLU A 94 -7.34 25.63 -10.63
N LEU A 95 -8.19 24.67 -10.26
CA LEU A 95 -7.78 23.33 -9.86
C LEU A 95 -7.39 22.53 -11.11
N ASP A 96 -6.10 22.50 -11.43
CA ASP A 96 -5.62 21.64 -12.50
C ASP A 96 -5.80 20.14 -12.14
N SER A 97 -5.83 19.28 -13.16
CA SER A 97 -6.02 17.83 -12.98
C SER A 97 -4.89 17.16 -12.17
N GLU A 98 -3.70 17.76 -12.14
CA GLU A 98 -2.54 17.27 -11.41
C GLU A 98 -2.67 17.54 -9.90
N ILE A 99 -3.14 18.72 -9.51
CA ILE A 99 -3.50 19.10 -8.14
C ILE A 99 -4.63 18.20 -7.68
N LEU A 100 -5.72 18.09 -8.45
CA LEU A 100 -6.87 17.24 -8.10
C LEU A 100 -6.47 15.78 -7.88
N SER A 101 -5.69 15.18 -8.78
CA SER A 101 -5.22 13.79 -8.62
C SER A 101 -4.21 13.61 -7.48
N THR A 102 -3.50 14.66 -7.09
CA THR A 102 -2.58 14.63 -5.94
C THR A 102 -3.36 14.65 -4.61
N PHE A 103 -4.45 15.40 -4.52
CA PHE A 103 -5.24 15.52 -3.29
C PHE A 103 -6.40 14.53 -3.20
N ILE A 104 -7.06 14.19 -4.30
CA ILE A 104 -8.16 13.23 -4.33
C ILE A 104 -7.59 11.83 -4.50
N TYR A 105 -7.82 10.97 -3.51
CA TYR A 105 -7.43 9.58 -3.59
C TYR A 105 -8.41 8.76 -4.42
N LYS A 106 -9.70 8.86 -4.11
CA LYS A 106 -10.80 8.15 -4.78
C LYS A 106 -12.08 8.98 -4.74
N MET A 107 -13.05 8.62 -5.58
CA MET A 107 -14.35 9.30 -5.65
C MET A 107 -15.49 8.29 -5.49
N ILE A 108 -16.56 8.70 -4.81
CA ILE A 108 -17.80 7.95 -4.71
C ILE A 108 -18.91 8.78 -5.35
N SER A 109 -19.49 8.27 -6.45
CA SER A 109 -20.73 8.82 -6.99
C SER A 109 -21.89 8.27 -6.16
N VAL A 110 -22.55 9.14 -5.39
CA VAL A 110 -23.67 8.78 -4.50
C VAL A 110 -24.99 8.87 -5.27
N SER A 111 -25.13 9.93 -6.06
CA SER A 111 -26.26 10.15 -6.96
C SER A 111 -25.79 10.95 -8.17
N PRO A 112 -26.64 11.13 -9.21
CA PRO A 112 -26.30 11.95 -10.37
C PRO A 112 -25.87 13.39 -10.02
N ASN A 113 -26.32 13.91 -8.87
CA ASN A 113 -26.04 15.26 -8.41
C ASN A 113 -25.15 15.28 -7.15
N GLU A 114 -24.53 14.17 -6.78
CA GLU A 114 -23.73 14.09 -5.57
C GLU A 114 -22.48 13.22 -5.73
N ILE A 115 -21.32 13.83 -5.48
CA ILE A 115 -20.03 13.13 -5.42
C ILE A 115 -19.36 13.37 -4.07
N VAL A 116 -18.73 12.32 -3.54
CA VAL A 116 -17.86 12.39 -2.38
C VAL A 116 -16.42 12.16 -2.82
N TYR A 117 -15.59 13.19 -2.65
CA TYR A 117 -14.14 13.14 -2.85
C TYR A 117 -13.48 12.61 -1.58
N CYS A 118 -12.80 11.47 -1.71
CA CYS A 118 -12.07 10.85 -0.61
C CYS A 118 -10.60 11.24 -0.70
N ILE A 119 -10.08 11.86 0.35
CA ILE A 119 -8.66 12.14 0.54
C ILE A 119 -8.10 11.03 1.43
N ALA A 120 -6.95 10.45 1.06
CA ALA A 120 -6.33 9.45 1.92
C ALA A 120 -5.70 10.16 3.12
N GLY A 121 -6.03 9.71 4.32
CA GLY A 121 -5.32 10.06 5.54
C GLY A 121 -4.01 9.26 5.63
N THR A 122 -3.80 8.58 6.75
CA THR A 122 -2.58 7.78 6.98
C THR A 122 -2.63 6.38 6.38
N LYS A 123 -3.78 5.95 5.84
CA LYS A 123 -3.99 4.60 5.32
C LYS A 123 -4.38 4.63 3.85
N ASN A 124 -3.74 3.78 3.05
CA ASN A 124 -4.15 3.48 1.69
C ASN A 124 -5.12 2.29 1.68
N TYR A 125 -6.14 2.36 0.82
CA TYR A 125 -7.14 1.32 0.64
C TYR A 125 -7.04 0.76 -0.79
N SER A 126 -6.90 -0.56 -0.91
CA SER A 126 -7.03 -1.21 -2.21
C SER A 126 -8.42 -0.97 -2.81
N ASP A 127 -8.57 -1.17 -4.12
CA ASP A 127 -9.85 -0.99 -4.81
C ASP A 127 -10.97 -1.86 -4.19
N ASN A 128 -10.63 -3.08 -3.79
CA ASN A 128 -11.56 -4.00 -3.14
C ASN A 128 -11.97 -3.53 -1.75
N GLU A 129 -10.99 -3.19 -0.90
CA GLU A 129 -11.27 -2.67 0.44
C GLU A 129 -12.09 -1.37 0.37
N PHE A 130 -11.78 -0.49 -0.59
CA PHE A 130 -12.50 0.75 -0.78
C PHE A 130 -13.94 0.49 -1.21
N LYS A 131 -14.16 -0.44 -2.16
CA LYS A 131 -15.49 -0.83 -2.61
C LYS A 131 -16.32 -1.39 -1.48
N GLU A 132 -15.77 -2.24 -0.63
CA GLU A 132 -16.47 -2.85 0.51
C GLU A 132 -16.82 -1.80 1.57
N ARG A 133 -15.88 -0.92 1.90
CA ARG A 133 -16.03 0.08 2.97
C ARG A 133 -16.62 1.41 2.52
N ARG A 134 -16.98 1.57 1.23
CA ARG A 134 -17.53 2.83 0.68
C ARG A 134 -18.67 3.42 1.51
N PHE A 135 -19.55 2.57 2.05
CA PHE A 135 -20.68 3.03 2.86
C PHE A 135 -20.27 3.55 4.24
N GLU A 136 -19.14 3.07 4.78
CA GLU A 136 -18.56 3.62 5.99
C GLU A 136 -17.99 5.01 5.70
N PHE A 137 -17.28 5.17 4.59
CA PHE A 137 -16.71 6.47 4.19
C PHE A 137 -17.78 7.54 3.93
N LEU A 138 -18.95 7.14 3.42
CA LEU A 138 -20.09 8.05 3.23
C LEU A 138 -20.69 8.58 4.55
N LYS A 139 -20.43 7.91 5.67
CA LYS A 139 -20.85 8.33 7.02
C LYS A 139 -19.80 9.19 7.71
N THR A 140 -18.58 9.29 7.16
CA THR A 140 -17.53 10.15 7.71
C THR A 140 -17.97 11.60 7.63
N GLU A 141 -17.67 12.36 8.69
CA GLU A 141 -17.94 13.79 8.73
C GLU A 141 -17.09 14.51 7.65
N PRO A 142 -17.73 15.24 6.73
CA PRO A 142 -17.01 15.93 5.67
C PRO A 142 -16.28 17.15 6.21
N ILE A 143 -15.05 17.36 5.72
CA ILE A 143 -14.29 18.57 6.01
C ILE A 143 -14.80 19.77 5.21
N ILE A 144 -15.38 19.51 4.04
CA ILE A 144 -15.97 20.51 3.14
C ILE A 144 -17.25 19.94 2.56
N VAL A 145 -18.28 20.78 2.49
CA VAL A 145 -19.52 20.50 1.78
C VAL A 145 -19.86 21.74 0.97
N GLU A 146 -19.91 21.59 -0.35
CA GLU A 146 -20.17 22.70 -1.26
C GLU A 146 -20.99 22.24 -2.47
N THR A 147 -21.49 23.22 -3.23
CA THR A 147 -22.29 22.96 -4.42
C THR A 147 -21.64 23.63 -5.61
N TYR A 148 -21.31 22.83 -6.61
CA TYR A 148 -20.94 23.33 -7.93
C TYR A 148 -22.20 23.65 -8.73
N HIS A 149 -22.18 24.81 -9.37
CA HIS A 149 -23.22 25.24 -10.30
C HIS A 149 -22.67 25.19 -11.71
N ALA A 150 -23.37 24.49 -12.61
CA ALA A 150 -23.03 24.56 -14.02
C ALA A 150 -23.16 26.01 -14.54
N PRO A 151 -22.40 26.41 -15.57
CA PRO A 151 -22.42 27.78 -16.09
C PRO A 151 -23.80 28.25 -16.58
N ASP A 152 -24.66 27.31 -16.96
CA ASP A 152 -26.05 27.54 -17.37
C ASP A 152 -27.05 27.63 -16.19
N GLY A 153 -26.58 27.37 -14.97
CA GLY A 153 -27.36 27.40 -13.73
C GLY A 153 -28.36 26.26 -13.54
N LEU A 154 -28.48 25.33 -14.51
CA LEU A 154 -29.52 24.30 -14.51
C LEU A 154 -29.11 23.07 -13.71
N ALA A 155 -27.85 22.67 -13.82
CA ALA A 155 -27.31 21.55 -13.06
C ALA A 155 -26.63 22.05 -11.77
N LYS A 156 -26.96 21.39 -10.65
CA LYS A 156 -26.33 21.57 -9.35
C LYS A 156 -25.72 20.26 -8.92
N MET A 157 -24.47 20.31 -8.53
CA MET A 157 -23.73 19.14 -8.10
C MET A 157 -23.21 19.39 -6.68
N LEU A 158 -23.78 18.67 -5.73
CA LEU A 158 -23.28 18.64 -4.36
C LEU A 158 -21.98 17.86 -4.35
N TYR A 159 -20.95 18.43 -3.74
CA TYR A 159 -19.73 17.70 -3.46
C TYR A 159 -19.36 17.79 -1.99
N ARG A 160 -18.85 16.66 -1.48
CA ARG A 160 -18.35 16.54 -0.12
C ARG A 160 -16.93 16.03 -0.15
N VAL A 161 -16.08 16.54 0.73
CA VAL A 161 -14.71 16.05 0.88
C VAL A 161 -14.58 15.36 2.22
N VAL A 162 -14.10 14.13 2.23
CA VAL A 162 -13.88 13.31 3.44
C VAL A 162 -12.44 12.82 3.49
N VAL A 163 -11.89 12.71 4.69
CA VAL A 163 -10.59 12.07 4.93
C VAL A 163 -10.84 10.65 5.40
N ILE A 164 -10.21 9.67 4.75
CA ILE A 164 -10.42 8.23 5.00
C ILE A 164 -9.14 7.49 5.36
#